data_AF-A0A8T1BDC1-F1
#
_entry.id   AF-A0A8T1BDC1-F1
#
_cell.length_a   1.000
_cell.length_b   1.000
_cell.length_c   1.000
_cell.angle_alpha   90.00
_cell.angle_beta   90.00
_cell.angle_gamma   90.00
#
_symmetry.space_group_name_H-M   'P 1'
#
loop_
_entity.id
_entity.type
_entity.pdbx_description
1 polymer ?
#
loop_
_entity_poly.entity_id
_entity_poly.type
_entity_poly.pdbx_seq_one_letter_code
_entity_poly.pdbx_strand_id
1 'polypeptide(L)'
;QVIVLNHPGQIGNGYSPVLDCHTAHVACKFKEITEKMDRRSGKVLEVAPKFVKSGDACMVILEPSKPMTVESFQEYPPLGRFAVRDMRQTVAVGVIKSVNKKDPTTKGGAKKK
;
A
#
# COMPACT_ATOMS: atom_id res chain seq x y z
N GLN A 1 5.53 3.10 2.15
CA GLN A 1 6.58 2.85 1.13
C GLN A 1 6.34 1.48 0.53
N VAL A 2 6.38 1.38 -0.79
CA VAL A 2 6.14 0.16 -1.55
C VAL A 2 7.31 -0.05 -2.53
N ILE A 3 7.75 -1.29 -2.70
CA ILE A 3 8.76 -1.68 -3.67
C ILE A 3 8.10 -2.69 -4.60
N VAL A 4 8.05 -2.35 -5.88
CA VAL A 4 7.49 -3.21 -6.91
C VAL A 4 8.51 -4.27 -7.28
N LEU A 5 8.10 -5.54 -7.27
CA LEU A 5 8.97 -6.68 -7.54
C LEU A 5 8.85 -7.11 -8.99
N ASN A 6 7.93 -8.04 -9.28
CA ASN A 6 7.81 -8.68 -10.58
C ASN A 6 6.38 -8.58 -11.11
N HIS A 7 5.95 -7.35 -11.39
CA HIS A 7 4.65 -7.09 -11.99
C HIS A 7 4.80 -7.00 -13.52
N PRO A 8 4.06 -7.78 -14.32
CA PRO A 8 4.21 -7.81 -15.79
C PRO A 8 3.69 -6.53 -16.47
N GLY A 9 2.82 -5.77 -15.79
CA GLY A 9 2.29 -4.49 -16.26
C GLY A 9 2.83 -3.29 -15.48
N GLN A 10 2.11 -2.18 -15.55
CA GLN A 10 2.39 -0.96 -14.79
C GLN A 10 1.38 -0.80 -13.67
N ILE A 11 1.82 -0.32 -12.51
CA ILE A 11 0.94 0.00 -11.38
C ILE A 11 0.71 1.51 -11.38
N GLY A 12 -0.56 1.94 -11.35
CA GLY A 12 -0.94 3.34 -11.33
C GLY A 12 -2.00 3.62 -10.28
N ASN A 13 -2.42 4.89 -10.21
CA ASN A 13 -3.51 5.32 -9.34
C ASN A 13 -4.80 4.56 -9.67
N GLY A 14 -5.49 4.08 -8.64
CA GLY A 14 -6.72 3.28 -8.76
C GLY A 14 -6.50 1.76 -8.78
N TYR A 15 -5.26 1.30 -8.91
CA TYR A 15 -4.93 -0.13 -8.82
C TYR A 15 -5.38 -0.71 -7.47
N SER A 16 -6.10 -1.84 -7.48
CA SER A 16 -6.74 -2.39 -6.28
C SER A 16 -6.36 -3.87 -6.04
N PRO A 17 -5.09 -4.15 -5.69
CA PRO A 17 -4.62 -5.49 -5.40
C PRO A 17 -5.04 -5.94 -3.99
N VAL A 18 -4.75 -7.20 -3.67
CA VAL A 18 -4.94 -7.72 -2.32
C VAL A 18 -3.69 -7.52 -1.48
N LEU A 19 -3.86 -7.00 -0.27
CA LEU A 19 -2.79 -6.83 0.69
C LEU A 19 -2.89 -7.88 1.77
N ASP A 20 -1.77 -8.55 2.00
CA ASP A 20 -1.55 -9.37 3.17
C ASP A 20 -0.72 -8.58 4.18
N CYS A 21 -1.33 -8.30 5.33
CA CYS A 21 -0.62 -7.73 6.46
C CYS A 21 -0.89 -8.62 7.68
N HIS A 22 0.17 -9.26 8.20
CA HIS A 22 0.03 -10.28 9.23
C HIS A 22 -0.98 -11.38 8.85
N THR A 23 -2.13 -11.46 9.50
CA THR A 23 -3.23 -12.41 9.22
C THR A 23 -4.36 -11.78 8.42
N ALA A 24 -4.32 -10.47 8.17
CA ALA A 24 -5.35 -9.76 7.42
C ALA A 24 -5.09 -9.90 5.92
N HIS A 25 -6.15 -10.28 5.19
CA HIS A 25 -6.17 -10.42 3.74
C HIS A 25 -7.28 -9.53 3.17
N VAL A 26 -6.92 -8.33 2.71
CA VAL A 26 -7.89 -7.30 2.32
C VAL A 26 -7.46 -6.60 1.04
N ALA A 27 -8.41 -6.41 0.11
CA ALA A 27 -8.17 -5.59 -1.07
C ALA A 27 -7.98 -4.13 -0.67
N CYS A 28 -6.90 -3.50 -1.12
CA CYS A 28 -6.63 -2.08 -0.87
C CYS A 28 -6.41 -1.35 -2.19
N LYS A 29 -7.01 -0.18 -2.31
CA LYS A 29 -6.88 0.69 -3.47
C LYS A 29 -5.67 1.59 -3.30
N PHE A 30 -4.84 1.67 -4.34
CA PHE A 30 -3.77 2.65 -4.47
C PHE A 30 -4.43 3.99 -4.80
N LYS A 31 -4.67 4.80 -3.78
CA LYS A 31 -5.37 6.08 -3.93
C LYS A 31 -4.51 7.05 -4.74
N GLU A 32 -3.28 7.23 -4.29
CA GLU A 32 -2.34 8.18 -4.88
C GLU A 32 -0.90 7.73 -4.66
N ILE A 33 -0.11 7.75 -5.74
CA ILE A 33 1.34 7.58 -5.69
C ILE A 33 1.96 8.97 -5.56
N THR A 34 2.51 9.28 -4.39
CA THR A 34 3.03 10.60 -4.05
C THR A 34 4.41 10.82 -4.63
N GLU A 35 5.28 9.82 -4.52
CA GLU A 35 6.68 9.95 -4.92
C GLU A 35 7.21 8.63 -5.46
N LYS A 36 8.00 8.71 -6.52
CA LYS A 36 8.87 7.64 -6.98
C LYS A 36 10.24 7.83 -6.33
N MET A 37 10.80 6.77 -5.77
CA MET A 37 12.09 6.78 -5.10
C MET A 37 12.96 5.62 -5.58
N ASP A 38 14.28 5.82 -5.51
CA ASP A 38 15.23 4.75 -5.75
C ASP A 38 15.26 3.78 -4.55
N ARG A 39 15.27 2.47 -4.85
CA ARG A 39 15.22 1.40 -3.84
C ARG A 39 16.46 1.39 -2.93
N ARG A 40 17.63 1.76 -3.45
CA ARG A 40 18.91 1.70 -2.70
C ARG A 40 19.23 3.01 -2.01
N SER A 41 19.21 4.11 -2.76
CA SER A 41 19.61 5.42 -2.22
C SER A 41 18.51 6.13 -1.44
N GLY A 42 17.24 5.71 -1.61
CA GLY A 42 16.08 6.36 -1.00
C GLY A 42 15.80 7.77 -1.54
N LYS A 43 16.54 8.21 -2.57
CA LYS A 43 16.34 9.52 -3.19
C LYS A 43 15.05 9.53 -4.01
N VAL A 44 14.30 10.62 -3.89
CA VAL A 44 13.13 10.88 -4.73
C VAL A 44 13.60 11.12 -6.15
N LEU A 45 13.12 10.29 -7.08
CA LEU A 45 13.40 10.40 -8.52
C LEU A 45 12.37 11.30 -9.20
N GLU A 46 11.10 11.15 -8.83
CA GLU A 46 9.99 11.86 -9.45
C GLU A 46 8.88 12.09 -8.41
N VAL A 47 8.26 13.27 -8.46
CA VAL A 47 7.12 13.63 -7.62
C VAL A 47 5.84 13.42 -8.42
N ALA A 48 4.87 12.72 -7.84
CA ALA A 48 3.60 12.33 -8.46
C ALA A 48 3.73 11.55 -9.80
N PRO A 49 4.43 10.40 -9.82
CA PRO A 49 4.54 9.59 -11.04
C PRO A 49 3.17 9.05 -11.47
N LYS A 50 2.89 9.03 -12.78
CA LYS A 50 1.64 8.45 -13.31
C LYS A 50 1.60 6.92 -13.18
N PHE A 51 2.76 6.27 -13.23
CA PHE A 51 2.91 4.83 -13.16
C PHE A 51 4.25 4.44 -12.54
N VAL A 52 4.27 3.29 -11.86
CA VAL A 52 5.48 2.65 -11.34
C VAL A 52 5.67 1.27 -11.98
N LYS A 53 6.93 0.90 -12.21
CA LYS A 53 7.32 -0.36 -12.85
C LYS A 53 8.08 -1.25 -11.87
N SER A 54 8.28 -2.50 -12.26
CA SER A 54 9.10 -3.48 -11.56
C SER A 54 10.50 -2.92 -11.27
N GLY A 55 10.94 -3.04 -10.01
CA GLY A 55 12.21 -2.51 -9.51
C GLY A 55 12.13 -1.12 -8.89
N ASP A 56 11.07 -0.36 -9.16
CA ASP A 56 10.88 0.97 -8.58
C ASP A 56 10.40 0.89 -7.13
N ALA A 57 10.83 1.84 -6.31
CA ALA A 57 10.22 2.10 -5.01
C ALA A 57 9.35 3.36 -5.08
N CYS A 58 8.30 3.42 -4.29
CA CYS A 58 7.40 4.57 -4.25
C CYS A 58 6.76 4.77 -2.88
N MET A 59 6.32 6.00 -2.65
CA MET A 59 5.40 6.35 -1.56
C MET A 59 3.98 6.38 -2.12
N VAL A 60 3.08 5.68 -1.42
CA VAL A 60 1.70 5.46 -1.87
C VAL A 60 0.78 5.62 -0.67
N ILE A 61 -0.34 6.31 -0.89
CA ILE A 61 -1.48 6.33 0.02
C ILE A 61 -2.39 5.17 -0.36
N LEU A 62 -2.56 4.24 0.57
CA LEU A 62 -3.40 3.05 0.40
C LEU A 62 -4.72 3.24 1.15
N GLU A 63 -5.81 2.86 0.50
CA GLU A 63 -7.15 2.90 1.07
C GLU A 63 -7.73 1.47 1.13
N PRO A 64 -7.93 0.90 2.33
CA PRO A 64 -8.45 -0.45 2.45
C PRO A 64 -9.95 -0.49 2.10
N SER A 65 -10.39 -1.50 1.35
CA SER A 65 -11.80 -1.68 0.98
C SER A 65 -12.69 -2.16 2.14
N LYS A 66 -12.08 -2.79 3.15
CA LYS A 66 -12.74 -3.27 4.37
C LYS A 66 -12.00 -2.74 5.59
N PRO A 67 -12.65 -2.62 6.75
CA PRO A 67 -11.98 -2.26 8.00
C PRO A 67 -10.79 -3.19 8.26
N MET A 68 -9.63 -2.61 8.48
CA MET A 68 -8.37 -3.32 8.64
C MET A 68 -7.54 -2.61 9.71
N THR A 69 -6.88 -3.38 10.57
CA THR A 69 -5.97 -2.87 11.59
C THR A 69 -4.55 -2.97 11.09
N VAL A 70 -3.86 -1.84 11.02
CA VAL A 70 -2.45 -1.74 10.63
C VAL A 70 -1.75 -0.71 11.51
N GLU A 71 -0.44 -0.87 11.66
CA GLU A 71 0.38 0.02 12.49
C GLU A 71 1.62 0.48 11.73
N SER A 72 2.25 1.54 12.22
CA SER A 72 3.54 1.98 11.68
C SER A 72 4.61 0.90 11.89
N PHE A 73 5.48 0.70 10.90
CA PHE A 73 6.57 -0.27 11.00
C PHE A 73 7.53 0.04 12.16
N GLN A 74 7.71 1.31 12.51
CA GLN A 74 8.57 1.72 13.62
C GLN A 74 7.97 1.37 14.98
N GLU A 75 6.64 1.45 15.11
CA GLU A 75 5.94 1.18 16.37
C GLU A 75 5.69 -0.32 16.55
N TYR A 76 5.19 -0.98 15.50
CA TYR A 76 4.86 -2.40 15.53
C TYR A 76 5.29 -3.09 14.23
N PRO A 77 6.57 -3.54 14.14
CA PRO A 77 7.13 -4.15 12.94
C PRO A 77 6.30 -5.29 12.31
N PRO A 78 5.63 -6.17 13.10
CA PRO A 78 4.79 -7.24 12.54
C PRO A 78 3.53 -6.75 11.81
N LEU A 79 2.96 -5.62 12.21
CA LEU A 79 1.74 -5.02 11.61
C LEU A 79 2.06 -3.90 10.61
N GLY A 80 3.32 -3.51 10.49
CA GLY A 80 3.78 -2.50 9.54
C GLY A 80 4.38 -3.06 8.26
N ARG A 81 4.46 -4.39 8.10
CA ARG A 81 4.91 -5.05 6.86
C ARG A 81 3.73 -5.64 6.12
N PHE A 82 3.69 -5.44 4.81
CA PHE A 82 2.66 -6.02 3.97
C PHE A 82 3.21 -6.52 2.64
N ALA A 83 2.59 -7.59 2.14
CA ALA A 83 2.80 -8.07 0.79
C ALA A 83 1.60 -7.70 -0.07
N VAL A 84 1.86 -7.25 -1.28
CA VAL A 84 0.84 -6.96 -2.28
C VAL A 84 0.80 -8.14 -3.24
N ARG A 85 -0.37 -8.78 -3.35
CA ARG A 85 -0.59 -9.90 -4.26
C ARG A 85 -1.61 -9.55 -5.32
N ASP A 86 -1.30 -10.00 -6.53
CA ASP A 86 -2.17 -9.96 -7.69
C ASP A 86 -1.79 -11.12 -8.63
N MET A 87 -2.71 -11.60 -9.44
CA MET A 87 -2.51 -12.73 -10.37
C MET A 87 -1.84 -13.97 -9.71
N ARG A 88 -2.16 -14.24 -8.44
CA ARG A 88 -1.59 -15.34 -7.62
C ARG A 88 -0.08 -15.24 -7.35
N GLN A 89 0.51 -14.07 -7.57
CA GLN A 89 1.92 -13.80 -7.30
C GLN A 89 2.08 -12.56 -6.41
N THR A 90 3.24 -12.43 -5.76
CA THR A 90 3.57 -11.24 -4.99
C THR A 90 4.16 -10.20 -5.92
N VAL A 91 3.42 -9.13 -6.16
CA VAL A 91 3.78 -8.10 -7.14
C VAL A 91 4.56 -6.95 -6.51
N ALA A 92 4.37 -6.71 -5.22
CA ALA A 92 5.11 -5.70 -4.47
C ALA A 92 5.18 -6.07 -2.98
N VAL A 93 6.14 -5.47 -2.28
CA VAL A 93 6.25 -5.54 -0.82
C VAL A 93 6.40 -4.14 -0.26
N GLY A 94 5.87 -3.90 0.93
CA GLY A 94 5.85 -2.57 1.50
C GLY A 94 5.99 -2.54 3.01
N VAL A 95 6.38 -1.35 3.47
CA VAL A 95 6.38 -0.98 4.88
C VAL A 95 5.54 0.27 5.10
N ILE A 96 4.78 0.25 6.17
CA ILE A 96 3.91 1.34 6.58
C ILE A 96 4.75 2.37 7.33
N LYS A 97 4.77 3.60 6.82
CA LYS A 97 5.45 4.73 7.48
C LYS A 97 4.53 5.51 8.40
N SER A 98 3.26 5.64 8.03
CA SER A 98 2.25 6.38 8.78
C SER A 98 0.88 5.74 8.53
N VAL A 99 0.00 5.81 9.53
CA VAL A 99 -1.38 5.32 9.49
C VAL A 99 -2.30 6.43 9.94
N ASN A 100 -3.32 6.74 9.15
CA ASN A 100 -4.41 7.59 9.61
C ASN A 100 -5.44 6.71 10.33
N LYS A 101 -5.41 6.72 11.66
CA LYS A 101 -6.30 5.91 12.49
C LYS A 101 -7.68 6.56 12.48
N LYS A 102 -8.72 5.80 12.16
CA LYS A 102 -10.09 6.26 12.32
C LYS A 102 -10.43 6.28 13.81
N ASP A 103 -10.95 7.40 14.32
CA ASP A 103 -11.36 7.50 15.71
C ASP A 103 -12.42 6.43 16.05
N PRO A 104 -12.28 5.73 17.19
CA PRO A 104 -13.19 4.66 17.60
C PRO A 104 -14.63 5.13 17.89
N THR A 105 -14.88 6.44 17.89
CA THR A 105 -16.21 7.03 18.14
C THR A 105 -17.16 7.01 16.95
N THR A 106 -16.69 6.64 15.74
CA THR A 106 -17.60 6.53 14.59
C THR A 106 -18.13 5.10 14.45
N LYS A 107 -19.23 4.80 15.16
CA LYS A 107 -20.06 3.60 14.95
C LYS A 107 -20.32 3.39 13.45
N GLY A 108 -20.24 2.14 13.01
CA GLY A 108 -20.46 1.71 11.64
C GLY A 108 -21.70 2.35 11.00
N GLY A 109 -21.47 3.22 10.02
CA GLY A 109 -22.51 3.83 9.20
C GLY A 109 -22.90 2.89 8.07
N ALA A 110 -24.04 2.24 8.25
CA ALA A 110 -24.98 1.66 7.29
C ALA A 110 -24.58 1.54 5.81
N LYS A 111 -24.79 0.33 5.27
CA LYS A 111 -25.16 0.09 3.87
C LYS A 111 -26.19 1.13 3.39
N LYS A 112 -25.90 1.76 2.26
CA LYS A 112 -26.84 2.44 1.34
C LYS A 112 -26.23 2.26 -0.06
N LYS A 113 -26.95 1.89 -1.12
CA LYS A 113 -28.36 1.57 -1.35
C LYS A 113 -28.39 0.71 -2.61
#